data_AF-A0A7J8J6Q3-F1
#
_entry.id   AF-A0A7J8J6Q3-F1
#
_cell.length_a   1.000
_cell.length_b   1.000
_cell.length_c   1.000
_cell.angle_alpha   90.00
_cell.angle_beta   90.00
_cell.angle_gamma   90.00
#
_symmetry.space_group_name_H-M   'P 1'
#
loop_
_entity.id
_entity.type
_entity.pdbx_description
1 polymer ?
#
loop_
_entity_poly.entity_id
_entity_poly.type
_entity_poly.pdbx_seq_one_letter_code
_entity_poly.pdbx_strand_id
1 'polypeptide(L)'
;MPFTLVEPCWPDPSRDTELAVNHKVWLIEQLVLVAAFTLTVGKLSRLIWVPWSLILFMVLLICLLSYSWLSSYTSSLYWDCVLMREHKITEQPMKAARAGSIMVKEAILFFERSRHHEGPFLLFYSFLHVQVPLPTTKDFIGTSKQIFAVIDDLGLRNHTFVYFASDHTGYVAMPSMVDGVRYTKPPGAQACYETQLCQCVGKNVTYHDPPLLFNLSRDPSESTPLTNDTEPLYDLMISTVADALMEHKKSITPVELQLGTELNHERVSLKSCCGVFPFCLCDKEEGEGNIMRSSN
;
A
#
# COMPACT_ATOMS: atom_id res chain seq x y z
N MET A 1 -1.76 1.74 -9.97
CA MET A 1 -1.62 2.67 -8.83
C MET A 1 -0.46 2.16 -7.99
N PRO A 2 0.43 3.02 -7.46
CA PRO A 2 1.40 2.56 -6.48
C PRO A 2 0.62 2.11 -5.24
N PHE A 3 0.66 0.82 -4.94
CA PHE A 3 0.12 0.31 -3.70
C PHE A 3 1.21 0.46 -2.64
N THR A 4 0.86 0.98 -1.47
CA THR A 4 1.76 1.02 -0.33
C THR A 4 1.13 0.19 0.78
N LEU A 5 1.95 -0.56 1.54
CA LEU A 5 1.47 -1.53 2.56
C LEU A 5 0.64 -2.67 1.94
N VAL A 6 1.31 -3.50 1.15
CA VAL A 6 0.75 -4.74 0.55
C VAL A 6 1.17 -5.98 1.34
N GLU A 7 0.54 -7.13 1.10
CA GLU A 7 0.87 -8.39 1.81
C GLU A 7 2.38 -8.69 1.87
N PRO A 8 3.17 -8.50 0.79
CA PRO A 8 4.62 -8.67 0.82
C PRO A 8 5.37 -7.79 1.82
N CYS A 9 4.80 -6.70 2.33
CA CYS A 9 5.43 -5.83 3.33
C CYS A 9 5.39 -6.42 4.75
N TRP A 10 4.70 -7.55 4.95
CA TRP A 10 4.67 -8.25 6.23
C TRP A 10 6.05 -8.83 6.59
N PRO A 11 6.44 -8.85 7.88
CA PRO A 11 7.70 -9.46 8.30
C PRO A 11 7.75 -10.94 7.95
N ASP A 12 8.76 -11.31 7.17
CA ASP A 12 9.13 -12.70 6.93
C ASP A 12 10.65 -12.83 7.12
N PRO A 13 11.10 -13.43 8.24
CA PRO A 13 12.52 -13.57 8.56
C PRO A 13 13.35 -14.31 7.50
N SER A 14 12.71 -15.13 6.65
CA SER A 14 13.42 -15.81 5.57
C SER A 14 13.94 -14.82 4.51
N ARG A 15 13.28 -13.67 4.37
CA ARG A 15 13.55 -12.68 3.31
C ARG A 15 14.73 -11.78 3.64
N ASP A 16 15.06 -11.58 4.92
CA ASP A 16 16.25 -10.82 5.32
C ASP A 16 17.53 -11.46 4.75
N THR A 17 17.57 -12.80 4.71
CA THR A 17 18.69 -13.54 4.12
C THR A 17 18.72 -13.43 2.60
N GLU A 18 17.55 -13.49 1.94
CA GLU A 18 17.41 -13.31 0.50
C GLU A 18 17.91 -11.91 0.08
N LEU A 19 17.50 -10.88 0.82
CA LEU A 19 17.88 -9.49 0.63
C LEU A 19 19.40 -9.28 0.76
N ALA A 20 20.03 -9.88 1.78
CA ALA A 20 21.47 -9.81 1.99
C ALA A 20 22.29 -10.53 0.90
N VAL A 21 21.77 -11.62 0.35
CA VAL A 21 22.38 -12.35 -0.77
C VAL A 21 22.29 -11.53 -2.05
N ASN A 22 21.11 -10.97 -2.34
CA ASN A 22 20.82 -10.26 -3.59
C ASN A 22 21.74 -9.06 -3.85
N HIS A 23 22.11 -8.29 -2.81
CA HIS A 23 23.07 -7.18 -2.99
C HIS A 23 24.45 -7.65 -3.51
N LYS A 24 24.88 -8.87 -3.14
CA LYS A 24 26.17 -9.44 -3.62
C LYS A 24 26.05 -10.02 -5.02
N VAL A 25 24.86 -10.47 -5.43
CA VAL A 25 24.58 -11.07 -6.75
C VAL A 25 24.92 -10.10 -7.88
N TRP A 26 24.62 -8.80 -7.73
CA TRP A 26 24.97 -7.77 -8.72
C TRP A 26 26.48 -7.69 -9.00
N LEU A 27 27.31 -7.66 -7.96
CA LEU A 27 28.77 -7.63 -8.14
C LEU A 27 29.29 -8.91 -8.79
N ILE A 28 28.70 -10.06 -8.44
CA ILE A 28 29.03 -11.35 -9.04
C ILE A 28 28.68 -11.35 -10.52
N GLU A 29 27.51 -10.81 -10.90
CA GLU A 29 27.08 -10.68 -12.30
C GLU A 29 28.07 -9.86 -13.13
N GLN A 30 28.50 -8.69 -12.63
CA GLN A 30 29.48 -7.85 -13.32
C GLN A 30 30.83 -8.57 -13.50
N LEU A 31 31.31 -9.26 -12.47
CA LEU A 31 32.56 -10.04 -12.55
C LEU A 31 32.46 -11.19 -13.55
N VAL A 32 31.34 -11.92 -13.57
CA VAL A 32 31.08 -13.01 -14.52
C VAL A 32 31.00 -12.49 -15.95
N LEU A 33 30.36 -11.34 -16.19
CA LEU A 33 30.29 -10.68 -17.50
C LEU A 33 31.67 -10.29 -18.02
N VAL A 34 32.49 -9.63 -17.19
CA VAL A 34 33.86 -9.24 -17.56
C VAL A 34 34.73 -10.48 -17.81
N ALA A 35 34.61 -11.53 -16.99
CA ALA A 35 35.31 -12.79 -17.20
C ALA A 35 34.90 -13.46 -18.51
N ALA A 36 33.60 -13.54 -18.82
CA ALA A 36 33.10 -14.10 -20.07
C ALA A 36 33.60 -13.29 -21.29
N PHE A 37 33.58 -11.97 -21.22
CA PHE A 37 34.05 -11.08 -22.27
C PHE A 37 35.57 -11.21 -22.50
N THR A 38 36.37 -11.21 -21.43
CA THR A 38 37.83 -11.36 -21.54
C THR A 38 38.23 -12.74 -22.09
N LEU A 39 37.57 -13.82 -21.65
CA LEU A 39 37.83 -15.16 -22.16
C LEU A 39 37.42 -15.34 -23.63
N THR A 40 36.29 -14.75 -24.04
CA THR A 40 35.84 -14.80 -25.45
C THR A 40 36.77 -14.01 -26.37
N VAL A 41 37.17 -12.80 -25.99
CA VAL A 41 38.14 -11.98 -26.75
C VAL A 41 39.51 -12.67 -26.78
N GLY A 42 40.00 -13.17 -25.66
CA GLY A 42 41.28 -13.90 -25.58
C GLY A 42 41.31 -15.16 -26.46
N LYS A 43 40.18 -15.87 -26.56
CA LYS A 43 40.02 -17.01 -27.45
C LYS A 43 39.98 -16.61 -28.92
N LEU A 44 39.22 -15.57 -29.28
CA LEU A 44 39.09 -15.10 -30.67
C LEU A 44 40.40 -14.51 -31.21
N SER A 45 41.15 -13.81 -30.36
CA SER A 45 42.50 -13.30 -30.64
C SER A 45 43.59 -14.39 -30.63
N ARG A 46 43.23 -15.65 -30.35
CA ARG A 46 44.13 -16.81 -30.22
C ARG A 46 45.21 -16.64 -29.14
N LEU A 47 44.99 -15.74 -28.18
CA LEU A 47 45.94 -15.42 -27.11
C LEU A 47 45.88 -16.45 -25.97
N ILE A 48 44.71 -17.09 -25.79
CA ILE A 48 44.45 -18.05 -24.70
C ILE A 48 43.68 -19.26 -25.26
N TRP A 49 44.02 -20.45 -24.79
CA TRP A 49 43.34 -21.70 -25.15
C TRP A 49 42.27 -22.05 -24.12
N VAL A 50 41.00 -21.77 -24.44
CA VAL A 50 39.84 -22.00 -23.55
C VAL A 50 38.82 -22.87 -24.28
N PRO A 51 38.22 -23.91 -23.65
CA PRO A 51 37.18 -24.72 -24.30
C PRO A 51 35.87 -23.94 -24.47
N TRP A 52 35.11 -24.24 -25.52
CA TRP A 52 33.80 -23.60 -25.75
C TRP A 52 32.77 -23.93 -24.66
N SER A 53 32.90 -25.08 -23.99
CA SER A 53 32.04 -25.46 -22.86
C SER A 53 32.11 -24.49 -21.69
N LEU A 54 33.29 -23.95 -21.36
CA LEU A 54 33.45 -22.95 -20.31
C LEU A 54 32.73 -21.64 -20.66
N ILE A 55 32.84 -21.21 -21.92
CA ILE A 55 32.15 -20.00 -22.40
C ILE A 55 30.63 -20.21 -22.35
N LEU A 56 30.13 -21.37 -22.79
CA LEU A 56 28.71 -21.72 -22.72
C LEU A 56 28.21 -21.76 -21.27
N PHE A 57 28.99 -22.31 -20.34
CA PHE A 57 28.65 -22.31 -18.92
C PHE A 57 28.58 -20.88 -18.35
N MET A 58 29.53 -20.01 -18.69
CA MET A 58 29.51 -18.61 -18.28
C MET A 58 28.30 -17.86 -18.86
N VAL A 59 27.95 -18.12 -20.12
CA VAL A 59 26.75 -17.57 -20.76
C VAL A 59 25.48 -18.05 -20.04
N LEU A 60 25.38 -19.35 -19.71
CA LEU A 60 24.26 -19.88 -18.93
C LEU A 60 24.16 -19.22 -17.54
N LEU A 61 25.30 -19.02 -16.86
CA LEU A 61 25.35 -18.35 -15.57
C LEU A 61 24.86 -16.89 -15.69
N ILE A 62 25.28 -16.17 -16.72
CA ILE A 62 24.78 -14.82 -17.03
C ILE A 62 23.26 -14.84 -17.24
N CYS A 63 22.74 -15.80 -18.02
CA CYS A 63 21.29 -15.93 -18.22
C CYS A 63 20.53 -16.14 -16.89
N LEU A 64 21.03 -17.02 -16.01
CA LEU A 64 20.42 -17.27 -14.70
C LEU A 64 20.45 -16.03 -13.78
N LEU A 65 21.58 -15.30 -13.76
CA LEU A 65 21.71 -14.06 -12.99
C LEU A 65 20.78 -12.96 -13.55
N SER A 66 20.68 -12.84 -14.88
CA SER A 66 19.75 -11.89 -15.52
C SER A 66 18.28 -12.21 -15.25
N TYR A 67 17.93 -13.49 -15.11
CA TYR A 67 16.58 -13.90 -14.69
C TYR A 67 16.31 -13.51 -13.23
N SER A 68 17.28 -13.67 -12.34
CA SER A 68 17.17 -13.21 -10.94
C SER A 68 16.99 -11.69 -10.85
N TRP A 69 17.74 -10.93 -11.66
CA TRP A 69 17.59 -9.49 -11.80
C TRP A 69 16.18 -9.09 -12.27
N LEU A 70 15.66 -9.78 -13.30
CA LEU A 70 14.30 -9.54 -13.81
C LEU A 70 13.21 -9.90 -12.78
N SER A 71 13.41 -10.96 -12.01
CA SER A 71 12.51 -11.35 -10.93
C SER A 71 12.42 -10.26 -9.85
N SER A 72 13.56 -9.72 -9.42
CA SER A 72 13.62 -8.61 -8.46
C SER A 72 12.93 -7.34 -8.99
N TYR A 73 13.07 -7.05 -10.27
CA TYR A 73 12.40 -5.95 -10.94
C TYR A 73 10.86 -6.05 -10.89
N THR A 74 10.32 -7.27 -10.93
CA THR A 74 8.87 -7.51 -10.84
C THR A 74 8.34 -7.67 -9.41
N SER A 75 9.22 -7.64 -8.40
CA SER A 75 8.83 -7.95 -7.02
C SER A 75 8.28 -6.72 -6.29
N SER A 76 7.00 -6.79 -5.91
CA SER A 76 6.30 -5.75 -5.12
C SER A 76 6.97 -5.45 -3.78
N LEU A 77 7.73 -6.39 -3.21
CA LEU A 77 8.50 -6.13 -1.99
C LEU A 77 9.44 -4.93 -2.14
N TYR A 78 10.20 -4.88 -3.22
CA TYR A 78 11.18 -3.81 -3.42
C TYR A 78 10.52 -2.51 -3.83
N TRP A 79 9.38 -2.57 -4.52
CA TRP A 79 8.82 -1.40 -5.20
C TRP A 79 7.60 -0.77 -4.51
N ASP A 80 6.86 -1.54 -3.73
CA ASP A 80 5.60 -1.13 -3.09
C ASP A 80 5.74 -0.97 -1.55
N CYS A 81 6.78 -1.56 -0.95
CA CYS A 81 7.05 -1.45 0.48
C CYS A 81 8.10 -0.36 0.75
N VAL A 82 7.69 0.90 0.79
CA VAL A 82 8.61 2.05 0.94
C VAL A 82 8.20 2.92 2.12
N LEU A 83 9.15 3.25 3.00
CA LEU A 83 9.00 4.28 4.02
C LEU A 83 9.81 5.52 3.62
N MET A 84 9.18 6.68 3.70
CA MET A 84 9.79 7.95 3.30
C MET A 84 9.68 8.99 4.41
N ARG A 85 10.72 9.80 4.53
CA ARG A 85 10.71 11.07 5.26
C ARG A 85 10.91 12.17 4.22
N GLU A 86 9.89 13.01 4.04
CA GLU A 86 9.84 14.00 2.96
C GLU A 86 10.09 13.35 1.59
N HIS A 87 11.17 13.73 0.89
CA HIS A 87 11.54 13.24 -0.44
C HIS A 87 12.60 12.12 -0.39
N LYS A 88 12.94 11.60 0.80
CA LYS A 88 14.00 10.60 0.97
C LYS A 88 13.43 9.30 1.49
N ILE A 89 13.81 8.20 0.84
CA ILE A 89 13.54 6.85 1.32
C ILE A 89 14.43 6.56 2.53
N THR A 90 13.80 6.20 3.64
CA THR A 90 14.48 5.83 4.89
C THR A 90 14.50 4.32 5.12
N GLU A 91 13.51 3.60 4.61
CA GLU A 91 13.43 2.14 4.69
C GLU A 91 12.82 1.54 3.42
N GLN A 92 13.51 0.57 2.82
CA GLN A 92 13.06 -0.21 1.67
C GLN A 92 13.73 -1.60 1.73
N PRO A 93 12.98 -2.71 1.74
CA PRO A 93 11.54 -2.77 1.94
C PRO A 93 11.14 -2.29 3.35
N MET A 94 10.01 -1.60 3.45
CA MET A 94 9.43 -1.15 4.71
C MET A 94 9.10 -2.36 5.62
N LYS A 95 9.49 -2.29 6.89
CA LYS A 95 9.12 -3.28 7.91
C LYS A 95 7.81 -2.86 8.56
N ALA A 96 6.68 -3.38 8.06
CA ALA A 96 5.34 -2.98 8.50
C ALA A 96 5.14 -3.05 10.04
N ALA A 97 5.79 -4.02 10.69
CA ALA A 97 5.76 -4.23 12.15
C ALA A 97 6.30 -3.07 12.99
N ARG A 98 7.10 -2.14 12.44
CA ARG A 98 7.61 -0.97 13.17
C ARG A 98 7.20 0.37 12.56
N ALA A 99 6.72 0.37 11.31
CA ALA A 99 6.36 1.58 10.57
C ALA A 99 5.38 2.48 11.35
N GLY A 100 4.32 1.90 11.94
CA GLY A 100 3.37 2.70 12.72
C GLY A 100 3.97 3.28 14.03
N SER A 101 4.91 2.60 14.69
CA SER A 101 5.62 3.17 15.86
C SER A 101 6.50 4.35 15.46
N ILE A 102 7.14 4.28 14.29
CA ILE A 102 7.90 5.39 13.71
C ILE A 102 6.97 6.59 13.43
N MET A 103 5.79 6.35 12.83
CA MET A 103 4.82 7.41 12.55
C MET A 103 4.34 8.10 13.84
N VAL A 104 4.06 7.35 14.89
CA VAL A 104 3.64 7.92 16.18
C VAL A 104 4.74 8.77 16.80
N LYS A 105 6.00 8.29 16.75
CA LYS A 105 7.16 9.06 17.20
C LYS A 105 7.27 10.38 16.43
N GLU A 106 7.08 10.38 15.12
CA GLU A 106 7.09 11.60 14.30
C GLU A 106 5.97 12.58 14.67
N ALA A 107 4.77 12.07 14.98
CA ALA A 107 3.66 12.89 15.45
C ALA A 107 3.97 13.54 16.80
N ILE A 108 4.56 12.79 17.75
CA ILE A 108 4.97 13.33 19.05
C ILE A 108 6.02 14.43 18.87
N LEU A 109 7.07 14.16 18.09
CA LEU A 109 8.11 15.14 17.78
C LEU A 109 7.54 16.39 17.09
N PHE A 110 6.51 16.23 16.26
CA PHE A 110 5.80 17.35 15.65
C PHE A 110 5.10 18.23 16.70
N PHE A 111 4.41 17.64 17.69
CA PHE A 111 3.77 18.40 18.76
C PHE A 111 4.79 19.13 19.65
N GLU A 112 5.90 18.47 19.99
CA GLU A 112 6.98 19.09 20.78
C GLU A 112 7.56 20.31 20.06
N ARG A 113 7.83 20.19 18.75
CA ARG A 113 8.28 21.33 17.91
C ARG A 113 7.22 22.43 17.84
N SER A 114 5.95 22.05 17.68
CA SER A 114 4.84 22.99 17.56
C SER A 114 4.63 23.81 18.84
N ARG A 115 4.93 23.25 20.02
CA ARG A 115 4.88 24.01 21.29
C ARG A 115 5.78 25.24 21.28
N HIS A 116 6.96 25.14 20.66
CA HIS A 116 7.95 26.22 20.62
C HIS A 116 7.70 27.23 19.49
N HIS A 117 6.74 26.96 18.61
CA HIS A 117 6.41 27.79 17.47
C HIS A 117 5.14 28.61 17.79
N GLU A 118 5.17 29.93 17.59
CA GLU A 118 4.07 30.84 17.97
C GLU A 118 2.85 30.79 17.01
N GLY A 119 2.71 29.75 16.18
CA GLY A 119 1.69 29.66 15.12
C GLY A 119 0.79 28.43 15.21
N PRO A 120 -0.41 28.46 14.59
CA PRO A 120 -1.28 27.29 14.53
C PRO A 120 -0.63 26.19 13.70
N PHE A 121 -0.94 24.93 14.03
CA PHE A 121 -0.44 23.77 13.31
C PHE A 121 -1.59 22.95 12.72
N LEU A 122 -1.29 22.17 11.69
CA LEU A 122 -2.17 21.14 11.14
C LEU A 122 -1.37 19.84 11.06
N LEU A 123 -1.82 18.82 11.79
CA LEU A 123 -1.28 17.46 11.67
C LEU A 123 -2.30 16.60 10.94
N PHE A 124 -1.94 16.15 9.73
CA PHE A 124 -2.68 15.10 9.04
C PHE A 124 -2.02 13.75 9.36
N TYR A 125 -2.70 12.94 10.16
CA TYR A 125 -2.19 11.64 10.61
C TYR A 125 -3.05 10.51 10.02
N SER A 126 -2.52 9.83 9.01
CA SER A 126 -3.17 8.68 8.37
C SER A 126 -2.57 7.39 8.91
N PHE A 127 -3.31 6.68 9.77
CA PHE A 127 -2.85 5.39 10.29
C PHE A 127 -2.65 4.37 9.16
N LEU A 128 -1.55 3.61 9.20
CA LEU A 128 -1.39 2.40 8.38
C LEU A 128 -2.33 1.27 8.82
N HIS A 129 -2.79 1.34 10.08
CA HIS A 129 -3.60 0.30 10.69
C HIS A 129 -5.05 0.30 10.25
N VAL A 130 -5.57 -0.95 10.28
CA VAL A 130 -6.76 -1.59 9.70
C VAL A 130 -6.73 -1.86 8.19
N GLN A 131 -5.70 -1.39 7.48
CA GLN A 131 -5.38 -1.89 6.14
C GLN A 131 -4.59 -3.20 6.22
N VAL A 132 -4.88 -4.16 5.33
CA VAL A 132 -4.13 -5.42 5.21
C VAL A 132 -2.77 -5.15 4.56
N PRO A 133 -1.67 -5.74 5.05
CA PRO A 133 -1.58 -6.76 6.11
C PRO A 133 -1.49 -6.14 7.51
N LEU A 134 -2.42 -6.50 8.41
CA LEU A 134 -2.70 -5.88 9.72
C LEU A 134 -1.53 -5.92 10.72
N PRO A 135 -0.55 -4.99 10.70
CA PRO A 135 0.78 -5.21 11.25
C PRO A 135 0.85 -4.88 12.72
N THR A 136 0.30 -5.79 13.54
CA THR A 136 0.26 -5.60 14.99
C THR A 136 1.48 -6.20 15.68
N THR A 137 2.13 -5.42 16.52
CA THR A 137 3.18 -5.87 17.44
C THR A 137 2.78 -5.57 18.88
N LYS A 138 3.53 -6.13 19.83
CA LYS A 138 3.31 -5.86 21.27
C LYS A 138 3.44 -4.36 21.58
N ASP A 139 4.28 -3.64 20.83
CA ASP A 139 4.56 -2.23 21.03
C ASP A 139 3.41 -1.32 20.56
N PHE A 140 2.48 -1.84 19.75
CA PHE A 140 1.29 -1.11 19.28
C PHE A 140 0.12 -1.09 20.28
N ILE A 141 0.19 -1.88 21.34
CA ILE A 141 -0.89 -1.96 22.31
C ILE A 141 -0.91 -0.66 23.15
N GLY A 142 -1.95 0.16 22.94
CA GLY A 142 -2.19 1.38 23.72
C GLY A 142 -1.63 2.67 23.09
N THR A 143 -1.10 2.63 21.88
CA THR A 143 -0.42 3.77 21.23
C THR A 143 -1.34 4.97 20.96
N SER A 144 -2.64 4.74 20.71
CA SER A 144 -3.60 5.85 20.55
C SER A 144 -3.72 6.69 21.82
N LYS A 145 -3.65 6.08 23.01
CA LYS A 145 -3.66 6.78 24.29
C LYS A 145 -2.40 7.64 24.48
N GLN A 146 -1.28 7.24 23.89
CA GLN A 146 -0.01 7.94 24.01
C GLN A 146 -0.04 9.30 23.30
N ILE A 147 -0.65 9.39 22.11
CA ILE A 147 -0.77 10.67 21.38
C ILE A 147 -1.60 11.67 22.19
N PHE A 148 -2.76 11.24 22.72
CA PHE A 148 -3.61 12.12 23.53
C PHE A 148 -2.93 12.52 24.86
N ALA A 149 -2.19 11.61 25.49
CA ALA A 149 -1.42 11.93 26.69
C ALA A 149 -0.37 13.03 26.41
N VAL A 150 0.32 12.97 25.28
CA VAL A 150 1.30 14.01 24.89
C VAL A 150 0.62 15.36 24.65
N ILE A 151 -0.56 15.40 24.02
CA ILE A 151 -1.31 16.64 23.82
C ILE A 151 -1.69 17.28 25.16
N ASP A 152 -2.11 16.45 26.13
CA ASP A 152 -2.46 16.89 27.47
C ASP A 152 -1.23 17.40 28.23
N ASP A 153 -0.12 16.66 28.21
CA ASP A 153 1.15 17.01 28.88
C ASP A 153 1.79 18.30 28.32
N LEU A 154 1.63 18.56 27.02
CA LEU A 154 2.09 19.79 26.39
C LEU A 154 1.14 20.98 26.61
N GLY A 155 0.02 20.78 27.31
CA GLY A 155 -0.98 21.83 27.59
C GLY A 155 -1.78 22.26 26.36
N LEU A 156 -1.77 21.47 25.28
CA LEU A 156 -2.39 21.79 24.01
C LEU A 156 -3.87 21.38 23.92
N ARG A 157 -4.37 20.62 24.91
CA ARG A 157 -5.73 20.05 24.94
C ARG A 157 -6.85 21.04 24.63
N ASN A 158 -6.83 22.21 25.26
CA ASN A 158 -7.91 23.22 25.11
C ASN A 158 -7.78 24.07 23.84
N HIS A 159 -6.69 23.90 23.09
CA HIS A 159 -6.37 24.68 21.89
C HIS A 159 -6.18 23.78 20.65
N THR A 160 -6.50 22.50 20.77
CA THR A 160 -6.36 21.52 19.69
C THR A 160 -7.71 20.89 19.40
N PHE A 161 -8.20 21.07 18.18
CA PHE A 161 -9.34 20.32 17.67
C PHE A 161 -8.84 19.01 17.04
N VAL A 162 -9.40 17.88 17.47
CA VAL A 162 -9.04 16.56 16.95
C VAL A 162 -10.25 15.96 16.23
N TYR A 163 -10.04 15.56 14.98
CA TYR A 163 -11.01 14.86 14.16
C TYR A 163 -10.50 13.47 13.81
N PHE A 164 -11.32 12.44 14.07
CA PHE A 164 -11.01 11.05 13.75
C PHE A 164 -12.05 10.51 12.79
N ALA A 165 -11.61 9.94 11.68
CA ALA A 165 -12.44 9.34 10.65
C ALA A 165 -11.71 8.19 9.97
N SER A 166 -12.48 7.38 9.25
CA SER A 166 -11.97 6.40 8.29
C SER A 166 -12.14 6.96 6.88
N ASP A 167 -11.26 6.59 5.98
CA ASP A 167 -11.36 6.90 4.56
C ASP A 167 -12.53 6.13 3.88
N HIS A 168 -12.80 4.91 4.35
CA HIS A 168 -13.94 4.10 3.94
C HIS A 168 -14.36 3.09 5.03
N THR A 169 -15.48 2.39 4.78
CA THR A 169 -16.00 1.30 5.63
C THR A 169 -15.08 0.08 5.58
N GLY A 170 -15.15 -0.78 6.60
CA GLY A 170 -14.40 -2.04 6.61
C GLY A 170 -14.64 -2.90 5.36
N TYR A 171 -13.57 -3.51 4.87
CA TYR A 171 -13.61 -4.35 3.67
C TYR A 171 -14.30 -5.69 3.97
N VAL A 172 -15.59 -5.79 3.61
CA VAL A 172 -16.46 -6.96 3.86
C VAL A 172 -16.17 -8.12 2.90
N ALA A 173 -15.49 -7.84 1.78
CA ALA A 173 -15.10 -8.84 0.80
C ALA A 173 -13.82 -9.58 1.18
N MET A 174 -13.32 -9.50 2.43
CA MET A 174 -12.31 -10.45 2.88
C MET A 174 -13.01 -11.80 2.91
N PRO A 175 -12.66 -12.75 2.01
CA PRO A 175 -12.86 -14.12 2.38
C PRO A 175 -11.88 -14.28 3.53
N SER A 176 -12.41 -14.45 4.74
CA SER A 176 -11.74 -15.37 5.63
C SER A 176 -11.55 -16.64 4.80
N MET A 177 -10.37 -16.81 4.23
CA MET A 177 -9.78 -18.13 4.06
C MET A 177 -9.50 -18.62 5.48
N VAL A 178 -10.57 -18.80 6.25
CA VAL A 178 -10.63 -19.58 7.47
C VAL A 178 -11.00 -20.95 6.96
N ASP A 179 -10.05 -21.87 7.04
CA ASP A 179 -10.23 -23.30 6.76
C ASP A 179 -10.59 -23.70 5.31
N GLY A 180 -10.21 -22.92 4.30
CA GLY A 180 -10.29 -23.35 2.90
C GLY A 180 -11.72 -23.50 2.33
N VAL A 181 -12.72 -22.90 2.98
CA VAL A 181 -14.11 -22.93 2.54
C VAL A 181 -14.42 -21.76 1.62
N ARG A 182 -14.92 -22.04 0.41
CA ARG A 182 -15.51 -21.03 -0.48
C ARG A 182 -16.90 -20.66 0.01
N TYR A 183 -17.07 -19.42 0.46
CA TYR A 183 -18.41 -18.86 0.70
C TYR A 183 -19.05 -18.54 -0.66
N THR A 184 -20.16 -19.21 -0.98
CA THR A 184 -21.01 -18.85 -2.11
C THR A 184 -21.73 -17.54 -1.80
N LYS A 185 -21.89 -16.65 -2.79
CA LYS A 185 -22.63 -15.39 -2.62
C LYS A 185 -24.11 -15.69 -2.40
N PRO A 186 -24.69 -15.49 -1.20
CA PRO A 186 -26.14 -15.62 -1.06
C PRO A 186 -26.84 -14.51 -1.87
N PRO A 187 -28.03 -14.78 -2.45
CA PRO A 187 -28.88 -13.73 -3.00
C PRO A 187 -29.13 -12.64 -1.95
N GLY A 188 -28.90 -11.38 -2.29
CA GLY A 188 -29.01 -10.25 -1.35
C GLY A 188 -27.78 -9.99 -0.48
N ALA A 189 -26.64 -10.66 -0.72
CA ALA A 189 -25.38 -10.35 -0.07
C ALA A 189 -24.96 -8.88 -0.27
N GLN A 190 -24.65 -8.20 0.84
CA GLN A 190 -24.10 -6.83 0.87
C GLN A 190 -22.58 -6.80 0.61
N ALA A 191 -22.00 -7.88 0.09
CA ALA A 191 -20.57 -8.01 -0.18
C ALA A 191 -20.30 -8.73 -1.52
N CYS A 192 -19.10 -8.52 -2.03
CA CYS A 192 -18.64 -9.12 -3.29
C CYS A 192 -17.72 -10.29 -3.00
N TYR A 193 -18.29 -11.47 -2.73
CA TYR A 193 -17.52 -12.66 -2.37
C TYR A 193 -16.78 -13.32 -3.55
N GLU A 194 -17.27 -13.11 -4.77
CA GLU A 194 -16.71 -13.71 -5.99
C GLU A 194 -15.65 -12.82 -6.66
N THR A 195 -15.70 -11.51 -6.41
CA THR A 195 -14.77 -10.54 -6.96
C THR A 195 -14.03 -9.85 -5.82
N GLN A 196 -12.70 -9.83 -5.86
CA GLN A 196 -11.89 -9.14 -4.85
C GLN A 196 -12.27 -7.65 -4.70
N LEU A 197 -12.89 -7.03 -5.70
CA LEU A 197 -13.42 -5.67 -5.61
C LEU A 197 -14.88 -5.65 -6.05
N CYS A 198 -15.70 -4.86 -5.36
CA CYS A 198 -17.05 -4.57 -5.82
C CYS A 198 -17.00 -3.65 -7.04
N GLN A 199 -17.60 -4.11 -8.14
CA GLN A 199 -17.65 -3.36 -9.38
C GLN A 199 -18.80 -2.33 -9.35
N CYS A 200 -18.56 -1.15 -9.90
CA CYS A 200 -19.59 -0.10 -10.07
C CYS A 200 -20.15 -0.04 -11.50
N VAL A 201 -19.56 -0.79 -12.43
CA VAL A 201 -19.98 -0.86 -13.84
C VAL A 201 -19.83 -2.29 -14.37
N GLY A 202 -20.55 -2.63 -15.44
CA GLY A 202 -20.40 -3.90 -16.15
C GLY A 202 -21.38 -4.98 -15.69
N LYS A 203 -21.04 -6.24 -15.93
CA LYS A 203 -21.95 -7.39 -15.81
C LYS A 203 -22.30 -7.77 -14.38
N ASN A 204 -21.52 -7.30 -13.39
CA ASN A 204 -21.73 -7.61 -11.98
C ASN A 204 -22.59 -6.55 -11.27
N VAL A 205 -23.22 -5.64 -12.03
CA VAL A 205 -24.06 -4.57 -11.50
C VAL A 205 -25.50 -4.78 -11.95
N THR A 206 -26.42 -4.72 -10.99
CA THR A 206 -27.86 -4.69 -11.24
C THR A 206 -28.33 -3.24 -11.24
N TYR A 207 -28.88 -2.78 -12.36
CA TYR A 207 -29.47 -1.45 -12.46
C TYR A 207 -30.96 -1.52 -12.14
N HIS A 208 -31.44 -0.58 -11.33
CA HIS A 208 -32.84 -0.45 -10.92
C HIS A 208 -33.43 0.83 -11.47
N ASP A 209 -34.59 0.72 -12.13
CA ASP A 209 -35.39 1.85 -12.62
C ASP A 209 -36.89 1.51 -12.44
N PRO A 210 -37.61 2.15 -11.50
CA PRO A 210 -37.15 3.19 -10.58
C PRO A 210 -36.09 2.68 -9.58
N PRO A 211 -35.29 3.58 -8.97
CA PRO A 211 -34.30 3.19 -7.98
C PRO A 211 -34.95 2.57 -6.74
N LEU A 212 -34.20 1.71 -6.05
CA LEU A 212 -34.61 1.21 -4.73
C LEU A 212 -34.58 2.37 -3.72
N LEU A 213 -35.62 2.46 -2.90
CA LEU A 213 -35.78 3.51 -1.89
C LEU A 213 -35.81 2.88 -0.50
N PHE A 214 -35.06 3.44 0.45
CA PHE A 214 -35.00 2.95 1.83
C PHE A 214 -35.18 4.11 2.81
N ASN A 215 -35.76 3.83 3.98
CA ASN A 215 -35.89 4.79 5.07
C ASN A 215 -34.82 4.53 6.13
N LEU A 216 -33.69 5.24 6.06
CA LEU A 216 -32.56 5.04 6.97
C LEU A 216 -32.88 5.30 8.45
N SER A 217 -33.93 6.08 8.76
CA SER A 217 -34.34 6.32 10.14
C SER A 217 -35.08 5.11 10.75
N ARG A 218 -35.72 4.28 9.92
CA ARG A 218 -36.47 3.09 10.37
C ARG A 218 -35.73 1.78 10.07
N ASP A 219 -34.98 1.75 8.98
CA ASP A 219 -34.17 0.61 8.53
C ASP A 219 -32.76 1.09 8.16
N PRO A 220 -31.87 1.29 9.16
CA PRO A 220 -30.47 1.65 8.92
C PRO A 220 -29.67 0.56 8.19
N SER A 221 -30.19 -0.67 8.13
CA SER A 221 -29.53 -1.81 7.48
C SER A 221 -29.82 -1.94 5.99
N GLU A 222 -30.72 -1.10 5.46
CA GLU A 222 -31.13 -1.12 4.05
C GLU A 222 -31.62 -2.50 3.60
N SER A 223 -32.36 -3.17 4.49
CA SER A 223 -32.81 -4.55 4.33
C SER A 223 -34.17 -4.65 3.63
N THR A 224 -35.02 -3.63 3.78
CA THR A 224 -36.42 -3.65 3.34
C THR A 224 -36.71 -2.44 2.45
N PRO A 225 -36.75 -2.60 1.11
CA PRO A 225 -37.03 -1.50 0.20
C PRO A 225 -38.49 -1.04 0.30
N LEU A 226 -38.70 0.26 0.20
CA LEU A 226 -40.02 0.89 0.12
C LEU A 226 -40.64 0.69 -1.27
N THR A 227 -41.96 0.64 -1.30
CA THR A 227 -42.81 0.50 -2.48
C THR A 227 -44.02 1.41 -2.35
N ASN A 228 -44.78 1.59 -3.44
CA ASN A 228 -46.04 2.32 -3.43
C ASN A 228 -47.06 1.80 -2.40
N ASP A 229 -47.03 0.49 -2.08
CA ASP A 229 -47.92 -0.11 -1.09
C ASP A 229 -47.54 0.22 0.36
N THR A 230 -46.26 0.52 0.59
CA THR A 230 -45.68 0.69 1.94
C THR A 230 -45.40 2.14 2.29
N GLU A 231 -45.27 3.03 1.31
CA GLU A 231 -45.02 4.45 1.49
C GLU A 231 -45.93 5.30 0.59
N PRO A 232 -46.94 5.99 1.15
CA PRO A 232 -47.88 6.81 0.38
C PRO A 232 -47.23 7.95 -0.42
N LEU A 233 -46.05 8.42 0.01
CA LEU A 233 -45.31 9.49 -0.66
C LEU A 233 -44.24 8.98 -1.64
N TYR A 234 -44.22 7.68 -1.95
CA TYR A 234 -43.17 7.05 -2.76
C TYR A 234 -42.98 7.75 -4.11
N ASP A 235 -44.04 7.96 -4.89
CA ASP A 235 -43.96 8.61 -6.20
C ASP A 235 -43.41 10.06 -6.12
N LEU A 236 -43.75 10.79 -5.05
CA LEU A 236 -43.23 12.14 -4.79
C LEU A 236 -41.74 12.11 -4.44
N MET A 237 -41.30 11.13 -3.65
CA MET A 237 -39.89 10.98 -3.28
C MET A 237 -39.04 10.59 -4.50
N ILE A 238 -39.50 9.63 -5.30
CA ILE A 238 -38.80 9.19 -6.52
C ILE A 238 -38.64 10.35 -7.51
N SER A 239 -39.70 11.12 -7.76
CA SER A 239 -39.63 12.29 -8.64
C SER A 239 -38.68 13.36 -8.10
N THR A 240 -38.74 13.66 -6.80
CA THR A 240 -37.83 14.63 -6.16
C THR A 240 -36.35 14.22 -6.31
N VAL A 241 -36.05 12.94 -6.09
CA VAL A 241 -34.68 12.41 -6.25
C VAL A 241 -34.23 12.45 -7.71
N ALA A 242 -35.12 12.12 -8.65
CA ALA A 242 -34.82 12.17 -10.08
C ALA A 242 -34.50 13.59 -10.56
N ASP A 243 -35.27 14.59 -10.12
CA ASP A 243 -35.04 16.00 -10.43
C ASP A 243 -33.71 16.49 -9.86
N ALA A 244 -33.42 16.17 -8.60
CA ALA A 244 -32.14 16.50 -7.96
C ALA A 244 -30.95 15.84 -8.67
N LEU A 245 -31.09 14.57 -9.08
CA LEU A 245 -30.06 13.85 -9.82
C LEU A 245 -29.81 14.48 -11.20
N MET A 246 -30.87 14.90 -11.89
CA MET A 246 -30.77 15.56 -13.19
C MET A 246 -30.06 16.92 -13.05
N GLU A 247 -30.44 17.72 -12.06
CA GLU A 247 -29.81 19.02 -11.79
C GLU A 247 -28.32 18.86 -11.44
N HIS A 248 -28.00 17.90 -10.57
CA HIS A 248 -26.61 17.59 -10.22
C HIS A 248 -25.80 17.15 -11.45
N LYS A 249 -26.31 16.20 -12.26
CA LYS A 249 -25.61 15.75 -13.47
C LYS A 249 -25.32 16.89 -14.46
N LYS A 250 -26.21 17.88 -14.54
CA LYS A 250 -26.01 19.06 -15.38
C LYS A 250 -24.91 19.99 -14.87
N SER A 251 -24.65 20.01 -13.55
CA SER A 251 -23.60 20.85 -12.96
C SER A 251 -22.21 20.19 -12.97
N ILE A 252 -22.11 18.89 -13.23
CA ILE A 252 -20.82 18.19 -13.30
C ILE A 252 -20.07 18.60 -14.58
N THR A 253 -18.90 19.22 -14.38
CA THR A 253 -17.91 19.43 -15.44
C THR A 253 -16.96 18.23 -15.49
N PRO A 254 -16.88 17.47 -16.60
CA PRO A 254 -15.96 16.34 -16.72
C PRO A 254 -14.51 16.77 -16.52
N VAL A 255 -13.74 15.94 -15.79
CA VAL A 255 -12.30 16.12 -15.58
C VAL A 255 -11.54 14.91 -16.10
N GLU A 256 -10.23 15.07 -16.33
CA GLU A 256 -9.38 13.97 -16.80
C GLU A 256 -9.32 12.82 -15.78
N LEU A 257 -9.49 11.59 -16.28
CA LEU A 257 -9.47 10.39 -15.46
C LEU A 257 -8.02 10.01 -15.09
N GLN A 258 -7.55 10.49 -13.93
CA GLN A 258 -6.20 10.22 -13.42
C GLN A 258 -5.88 8.73 -13.22
N LEU A 259 -6.92 7.93 -12.96
CA LEU A 259 -6.79 6.49 -12.69
C LEU A 259 -7.10 5.62 -13.93
N GLY A 260 -7.24 6.25 -15.10
CA GLY A 260 -7.45 5.58 -16.38
C GLY A 260 -6.20 4.85 -16.86
N THR A 261 -6.37 3.94 -17.82
CA THR A 261 -5.32 3.05 -18.32
C THR A 261 -4.06 3.79 -18.79
N GLU A 262 -4.21 4.96 -19.41
CA GLU A 262 -3.11 5.77 -19.95
C GLU A 262 -2.15 6.31 -18.86
N LEU A 263 -2.72 6.76 -17.74
CA LEU A 263 -1.96 7.40 -16.66
C LEU A 263 -1.59 6.42 -15.54
N ASN A 264 -2.32 5.32 -15.41
CA ASN A 264 -2.21 4.37 -14.30
C ASN A 264 -1.38 3.11 -14.63
N HIS A 265 -0.65 3.10 -15.74
CA HIS A 265 0.28 2.02 -16.08
C HIS A 265 1.61 2.17 -15.33
N GLU A 266 2.23 1.05 -14.95
CA GLU A 266 3.51 1.07 -14.25
C GLU A 266 4.62 1.73 -15.10
N ARG A 267 5.27 2.75 -14.54
CA ARG A 267 6.40 3.43 -15.16
C ARG A 267 7.65 3.25 -14.32
N VAL A 268 8.60 2.51 -14.87
CA VAL A 268 9.83 2.13 -14.16
C VAL A 268 10.73 3.33 -13.88
N SER A 269 10.72 4.32 -14.77
CA SER A 269 11.41 5.58 -14.54
C SER A 269 10.87 6.37 -13.33
N LEU A 270 9.68 6.03 -12.84
CA LEU A 270 9.06 6.65 -11.66
C LEU A 270 9.18 5.76 -10.40
N LYS A 271 9.75 4.56 -10.50
CA LYS A 271 9.92 3.67 -9.35
C LYS A 271 11.07 4.17 -8.47
N SER A 272 10.75 4.45 -7.20
CA SER A 272 11.72 4.91 -6.20
C SER A 272 12.63 3.79 -5.73
N CYS A 273 13.93 4.07 -5.58
CA CYS A 273 14.93 3.09 -5.17
C CYS A 273 15.97 3.72 -4.24
N CYS A 274 16.19 3.13 -3.06
CA CYS A 274 17.38 3.35 -2.28
C CYS A 274 18.33 2.16 -2.41
N GLY A 275 19.64 2.41 -2.39
CA GLY A 275 20.63 1.36 -2.65
C GLY A 275 20.91 1.18 -4.14
N VAL A 276 21.17 -0.05 -4.58
CA VAL A 276 21.62 -0.36 -5.94
C VAL A 276 20.46 -0.95 -6.74
N PHE A 277 20.02 -0.26 -7.78
CA PHE A 277 19.02 -0.76 -8.71
C PHE A 277 19.46 -2.10 -9.33
N PRO A 278 18.58 -3.12 -9.43
CA PRO A 278 17.15 -3.16 -9.09
C PRO A 278 16.88 -3.66 -7.65
N PHE A 279 17.93 -4.04 -6.92
CA PHE A 279 17.85 -4.54 -5.54
C PHE A 279 17.77 -3.37 -4.55
N CYS A 280 16.64 -2.67 -4.58
CA CYS A 280 16.42 -1.45 -3.81
C CYS A 280 16.29 -1.77 -2.32
N LEU A 281 17.38 -1.56 -1.58
CA LEU A 281 17.50 -1.89 -0.18
C LEU A 281 18.20 -0.79 0.62
N CYS A 282 17.55 -0.34 1.69
CA CYS A 282 18.16 0.45 2.75
C CYS A 282 17.37 0.34 4.05
N ASP A 283 18.07 0.47 5.16
CA ASP A 283 17.46 0.60 6.48
C ASP A 283 18.22 1.67 7.26
N LYS A 284 17.67 2.88 7.28
CA LYS A 284 18.22 4.01 8.05
C LYS A 284 17.57 4.15 9.43
N GLU A 285 16.53 3.37 9.71
CA GLU A 285 15.75 3.42 10.94
C GLU A 285 16.38 2.57 12.06
N GLU A 286 17.15 1.51 11.72
CA GLU A 286 17.87 0.69 12.71
C GLU A 286 18.91 1.49 13.54
N GLY A 287 19.51 2.54 12.97
CA GLY A 287 20.52 3.35 13.66
C GLY A 287 19.96 4.29 14.74
N GLU A 288 18.73 4.77 14.59
CA GLU A 288 18.09 5.67 15.57
C GLU A 288 17.50 4.92 16.78
N GLY A 289 17.25 3.61 16.65
CA GLY A 289 16.74 2.77 17.76
C GLY A 289 17.77 2.49 18.86
N ASN A 290 19.06 2.49 18.55
CA ASN A 290 20.13 2.23 19.53
C ASN A 290 20.44 3.41 20.46
N ILE A 291 20.06 4.63 20.09
CA ILE A 291 20.26 5.82 20.94
C ILE A 291 19.29 5.78 22.15
N MET A 292 18.14 5.12 22.02
CA MET A 292 17.14 5.02 23.10
C MET A 292 17.37 3.87 24.10
N ARG A 293 18.12 2.83 23.76
CA ARG A 293 18.50 1.80 24.75
C ARG A 293 19.47 2.32 25.82
N SER A 294 20.09 3.49 25.59
CA SER A 294 21.02 4.12 26.52
C SER A 294 20.38 5.20 27.42
N SER A 295 19.08 5.50 27.25
CA SER A 295 18.40 6.59 27.99
C SER A 295 17.24 6.13 28.87
N ASN A 296 17.15 4.83 29.19
CA ASN A 296 16.28 4.31 30.26
C ASN A 296 17.13 3.75 31.40
#